data_AF-A0A0R0LWH3-F1
#
_entry.id   AF-A0A0R0LWH3-F1
#
_cell.length_a   1.000
_cell.length_b   1.000
_cell.length_c   1.000
_cell.angle_alpha   90.00
_cell.angle_beta   90.00
_cell.angle_gamma   90.00
#
_symmetry.space_group_name_H-M   'P 1'
#
loop_
_entity.id
_entity.type
_entity.pdbx_description
1 polymer ?
#
loop_
_entity_poly.entity_id
_entity_poly.type
_entity_poly.pdbx_seq_one_letter_code
_entity_poly.pdbx_strand_id
1 'polypeptide(L)'
;MKFRIVSFNVNGLRSYNRFLQDQGLNFNDYLKNKLQATVLCVQESRGSQTDLTQFHTLTDYVTFSSLNNKNSGKYGVSTFIKKDFYCSGKISQIQELKDFDGDGRYILTKHGDFDILNCYFPYLAETTYRSKEPADREKIQNALKFYYDIGRYLKRSPKTIILGDFNACYNIQDTYLYFKEARRIKNIGADHKTRGSEIVLNESDLQIPDKNITSSDKKENFSRSSVNQNFTTDIALDSYIEVYQNGRCPNPIISQTELPFMFQSMKYLNNYFFELPNREWTYKLIYDGGFLDTFRLFSQKNEVYTCWNQILNLRRVNLGTRIDLILIPKDMRHFLTNSNIFSEEYGSDHCPVYADFEMLLKKEEKNILNRNNNLLSFFKKKK
;
A
#
# COMPACT_ATOMS: atom_id res chain seq x y z
N MET A 1 -7.75 -17.47 20.23
CA MET A 1 -6.76 -16.44 20.65
C MET A 1 -7.02 -15.20 19.84
N LYS A 2 -7.06 -14.03 20.49
CA LYS A 2 -7.21 -12.74 19.82
C LYS A 2 -5.83 -12.14 19.54
N PHE A 3 -5.64 -11.59 18.36
CA PHE A 3 -4.40 -10.90 18.00
C PHE A 3 -4.65 -9.81 16.96
N ARG A 4 -3.75 -8.82 16.94
CA ARG A 4 -3.76 -7.72 15.99
C ARG A 4 -2.51 -7.76 15.12
N ILE A 5 -2.71 -7.68 13.81
CA ILE A 5 -1.65 -7.45 12.84
C ILE A 5 -1.72 -5.98 12.42
N VAL A 6 -0.59 -5.28 12.49
CA VAL A 6 -0.44 -3.88 12.08
C VAL A 6 0.58 -3.81 10.95
N SER A 7 0.29 -3.01 9.91
CA SER A 7 1.25 -2.65 8.88
C SER A 7 1.53 -1.14 8.91
N PHE A 8 2.78 -0.74 8.75
CA PHE A 8 3.15 0.67 8.79
C PHE A 8 4.44 0.99 8.04
N ASN A 9 4.36 1.80 6.97
CA ASN A 9 5.53 2.44 6.39
C ASN A 9 5.98 3.61 7.29
N VAL A 10 7.15 3.47 7.92
CA VAL A 10 7.66 4.47 8.90
C VAL A 10 8.59 5.50 8.29
N ASN A 11 8.94 5.38 7.00
CA ASN A 11 9.86 6.29 6.31
C ASN A 11 11.20 6.49 7.06
N GLY A 12 11.71 5.43 7.70
CA GLY A 12 12.92 5.43 8.53
C GLY A 12 12.63 5.19 10.02
N LEU A 13 12.89 3.98 10.48
CA LEU A 13 12.54 3.49 11.82
C LEU A 13 13.26 4.27 12.93
N ARG A 14 14.52 4.67 12.72
CA ARG A 14 15.24 5.51 13.71
C ARG A 14 14.63 6.90 13.84
N SER A 15 14.27 7.51 12.71
CA SER A 15 13.65 8.84 12.68
C SER A 15 12.29 8.79 13.36
N TYR A 16 11.50 7.75 13.06
CA TYR A 16 10.23 7.53 13.72
C TYR A 16 10.37 7.30 15.23
N ASN A 17 11.36 6.52 15.67
CA ASN A 17 11.63 6.34 17.09
C ASN A 17 12.03 7.65 17.79
N ARG A 18 12.79 8.53 17.13
CA ARG A 18 13.08 9.87 17.67
C ARG A 18 11.81 10.70 17.79
N PHE A 19 10.96 10.70 16.77
CA PHE A 19 9.66 11.37 16.83
C PHE A 19 8.83 10.89 18.04
N LEU A 20 8.76 9.58 18.29
CA LEU A 20 8.08 9.06 19.48
C LEU A 20 8.71 9.55 20.78
N GLN A 21 10.05 9.56 20.86
CA GLN A 21 10.78 10.05 22.03
C GLN A 21 10.51 11.53 22.30
N ASP A 22 10.39 12.35 21.26
CA ASP A 22 10.03 13.77 21.35
C ASP A 22 8.60 13.95 21.89
N GLN A 23 7.72 12.95 21.72
CA GLN A 23 6.38 12.89 22.32
C GLN A 23 6.37 12.23 23.72
N GLY A 24 7.55 11.89 24.28
CA GLY A 24 7.66 11.20 25.56
C GLY A 24 7.27 9.72 25.52
N LEU A 25 7.25 9.11 24.33
CA LEU A 25 6.88 7.70 24.13
C LEU A 25 8.11 6.83 23.89
N ASN A 26 8.06 5.60 24.43
CA ASN A 26 9.01 4.55 24.11
C ASN A 26 8.44 3.64 23.00
N PHE A 27 9.28 3.19 22.05
CA PHE A 27 8.84 2.34 20.94
C PHE A 27 8.18 1.03 21.39
N ASN A 28 8.71 0.34 22.41
CA ASN A 28 8.12 -0.91 22.92
C ASN A 28 6.70 -0.68 23.45
N ASP A 29 6.51 0.38 24.24
CA ASP A 29 5.22 0.73 24.84
C ASP A 29 4.25 1.29 23.80
N TYR A 30 4.75 1.99 22.79
CA TYR A 30 3.95 2.41 21.63
C TYR A 30 3.35 1.19 20.91
N LEU A 31 4.17 0.19 20.58
CA LEU A 31 3.68 -1.06 19.96
C LEU A 31 2.64 -1.75 20.85
N LYS A 32 2.92 -1.89 22.15
CA LYS A 32 2.09 -2.66 23.09
C LYS A 32 0.80 -1.96 23.51
N ASN A 33 0.86 -0.67 23.80
CA ASN A 33 -0.22 0.05 24.47
C ASN A 33 -1.01 0.94 23.49
N LYS A 34 -0.33 1.61 22.55
CA LYS A 34 -0.98 2.47 21.56
C LYS A 34 -1.51 1.66 20.38
N LEU A 35 -0.64 0.94 19.67
CA LEU A 35 -1.05 0.12 18.53
C LEU A 35 -1.74 -1.18 18.96
N GLN A 36 -1.44 -1.67 20.17
CA GLN A 36 -1.85 -3.00 20.64
C GLN A 36 -1.45 -4.12 19.66
N ALA A 37 -0.29 -3.95 19.01
CA ALA A 37 0.17 -4.83 17.96
C ALA A 37 0.61 -6.17 18.55
N THR A 38 0.05 -7.28 18.07
CA THR A 38 0.64 -8.60 18.32
C THR A 38 1.77 -8.87 17.32
N VAL A 39 1.53 -8.49 16.07
CA VAL A 39 2.54 -8.42 15.01
C VAL A 39 2.51 -7.00 14.43
N LEU A 40 3.65 -6.34 14.37
CA LEU A 40 3.84 -5.10 13.61
C LEU A 40 4.79 -5.38 12.46
N CYS A 41 4.35 -5.05 11.25
CA CYS A 41 5.11 -5.14 10.02
C CYS A 41 5.44 -3.74 9.52
N VAL A 42 6.72 -3.39 9.61
CA VAL A 42 7.26 -2.10 9.21
C VAL A 42 7.83 -2.19 7.80
N GLN A 43 7.49 -1.21 6.97
CA GLN A 43 8.13 -0.91 5.69
C GLN A 43 8.98 0.35 5.81
N GLU A 44 9.96 0.47 4.92
CA GLU A 44 10.99 1.51 4.97
C GLU A 44 11.60 1.67 6.36
N SER A 45 12.04 0.55 6.95
CA SER A 45 12.77 0.59 8.21
C SER A 45 14.07 1.41 8.07
N ARG A 46 14.71 1.29 6.90
CA ARG A 46 15.96 1.97 6.49
C ARG A 46 17.14 1.73 7.45
N GLY A 47 18.34 1.90 6.91
CA GLY A 47 19.60 1.74 7.66
C GLY A 47 20.14 0.31 7.68
N SER A 48 21.26 0.17 8.36
CA SER A 48 22.02 -1.07 8.48
C SER A 48 21.63 -1.90 9.71
N GLN A 49 22.18 -3.11 9.82
CA GLN A 49 21.94 -3.98 10.97
C GLN A 49 22.38 -3.34 12.30
N THR A 50 23.48 -2.58 12.28
CA THR A 50 24.00 -1.86 13.45
C THR A 50 23.08 -0.71 13.84
N ASP A 51 22.58 0.04 12.86
CA ASP A 51 21.63 1.15 13.05
C ASP A 51 20.34 0.73 13.77
N LEU A 52 19.93 -0.53 13.59
CA LEU A 52 18.67 -1.04 14.10
C LEU A 52 18.82 -1.92 15.34
N THR A 53 20.03 -2.03 15.92
CA THR A 53 20.32 -2.93 17.06
C THR A 53 19.36 -2.74 18.23
N GLN A 54 19.01 -1.49 18.57
CA GLN A 54 18.08 -1.17 19.66
C GLN A 54 16.69 -1.80 19.49
N PHE A 55 16.26 -2.01 18.24
CA PHE A 55 14.97 -2.61 17.91
C PHE A 55 15.00 -4.13 17.98
N HIS A 56 16.18 -4.75 18.04
CA HIS A 56 16.33 -6.20 18.26
C HIS A 56 16.37 -6.60 19.74
N THR A 57 16.47 -5.61 20.64
CA THR A 57 16.57 -5.82 22.09
C THR A 57 15.31 -5.37 22.85
N LEU A 58 14.16 -5.27 22.18
CA LEU A 58 12.90 -4.87 22.82
C LEU A 58 12.47 -5.88 23.90
N THR A 59 11.82 -5.37 24.93
CA THR A 59 11.44 -6.17 26.11
C THR A 59 10.31 -7.14 25.76
N ASP A 60 9.31 -6.69 25.02
CA ASP A 60 8.08 -7.46 24.75
C ASP A 60 8.06 -8.10 23.35
N TYR A 61 8.97 -7.71 22.45
CA TYR A 61 8.96 -8.13 21.04
C TYR A 61 10.27 -8.79 20.60
N VAL A 62 10.16 -9.67 19.62
CA VAL A 62 11.27 -10.18 18.80
C VAL A 62 11.18 -9.54 17.43
N THR A 63 12.33 -9.15 16.88
CA THR A 63 12.40 -8.40 15.63
C THR A 63 13.16 -9.17 14.56
N PHE A 64 12.53 -9.34 13.40
CA PHE A 64 13.13 -9.88 12.21
C PHE A 64 13.24 -8.79 11.14
N SER A 65 14.42 -8.62 10.55
CA SER A 65 14.65 -7.61 9.53
C SER A 65 15.18 -8.22 8.24
N SER A 66 14.78 -7.63 7.12
CA SER A 66 15.35 -7.81 5.78
C SER A 66 15.71 -6.40 5.29
N LEU A 67 17.01 -6.10 5.31
CA LEU A 67 17.53 -4.75 5.03
C LEU A 67 18.13 -4.69 3.63
N ASN A 68 18.14 -3.48 3.05
CA ASN A 68 18.73 -3.30 1.74
C ASN A 68 20.27 -3.25 1.83
N ASN A 69 20.92 -4.27 1.30
CA ASN A 69 22.39 -4.38 1.30
C ASN A 69 23.03 -3.79 0.02
N LYS A 70 22.23 -3.42 -0.99
CA LYS A 70 22.69 -2.97 -2.32
C LYS A 70 22.80 -1.44 -2.43
N ASN A 71 21.95 -0.71 -1.72
CA ASN A 71 21.75 0.74 -1.85
C ASN A 71 21.79 1.43 -0.48
N SER A 72 22.86 1.20 0.29
CA SER A 72 23.13 1.92 1.56
C SER A 72 21.99 1.88 2.60
N GLY A 73 21.18 0.82 2.65
CA GLY A 73 20.03 0.75 3.56
C GLY A 73 18.89 1.72 3.21
N LYS A 74 18.74 2.12 1.94
CA LYS A 74 17.66 3.02 1.49
C LYS A 74 16.26 2.46 1.73
N TYR A 75 16.12 1.14 1.65
CA TYR A 75 14.89 0.42 1.95
C TYR A 75 15.14 -0.56 3.11
N GLY A 76 14.08 -1.23 3.55
CA GLY A 76 14.15 -2.28 4.53
C GLY A 76 12.76 -2.60 5.03
N VAL A 77 12.54 -3.85 5.40
CA VAL A 77 11.33 -4.27 6.11
C VAL A 77 11.71 -4.93 7.43
N SER A 78 10.91 -4.69 8.45
CA SER A 78 11.11 -5.26 9.78
C SER A 78 9.78 -5.75 10.33
N THR A 79 9.76 -6.96 10.88
CA THR A 79 8.58 -7.56 11.51
C THR A 79 8.86 -7.77 12.99
N PHE A 80 8.05 -7.14 13.83
CA PHE A 80 8.07 -7.22 15.28
C PHE A 80 6.95 -8.15 15.73
N ILE A 81 7.29 -9.19 16.49
CA ILE A 81 6.34 -10.19 16.97
C ILE A 81 6.42 -10.24 18.49
N LYS A 82 5.27 -10.11 19.15
CA LYS A 82 5.19 -10.18 20.61
C LYS A 82 5.72 -11.54 21.10
N LYS A 83 6.53 -11.56 22.16
CA LYS A 83 7.26 -12.75 22.63
C LYS A 83 6.36 -13.92 23.05
N ASP A 84 5.14 -13.63 23.48
CA ASP A 84 4.13 -14.63 23.85
C ASP A 84 3.32 -15.18 22.66
N PHE A 85 3.54 -14.66 21.45
CA PHE A 85 2.91 -15.14 20.23
C PHE A 85 3.68 -16.35 19.63
N TYR A 86 3.07 -16.99 18.64
CA TYR A 86 3.69 -18.11 17.94
C TYR A 86 4.40 -17.66 16.67
N CYS A 87 5.66 -18.06 16.50
CA CYS A 87 6.37 -17.99 15.23
C CYS A 87 7.35 -19.16 15.17
N SER A 88 7.35 -19.93 14.08
CA SER A 88 8.28 -21.05 13.90
C SER A 88 9.52 -20.70 13.07
N GLY A 89 9.48 -19.60 12.33
CA GLY A 89 10.58 -19.21 11.48
C GLY A 89 10.37 -17.89 10.76
N LYS A 90 11.47 -17.39 10.20
CA LYS A 90 11.47 -16.34 9.18
C LYS A 90 12.07 -16.86 7.89
N ILE A 91 11.56 -16.40 6.76
CA ILE A 91 12.13 -16.65 5.43
C ILE A 91 12.44 -15.28 4.81
N SER A 92 13.71 -15.07 4.48
CA SER A 92 14.21 -13.86 3.81
C SER A 92 14.62 -14.12 2.36
N GLN A 93 14.41 -15.34 1.86
CA GLN A 93 14.69 -15.75 0.48
C GLN A 93 13.54 -16.64 0.01
N ILE A 94 12.71 -16.11 -0.89
CA ILE A 94 11.62 -16.84 -1.52
C ILE A 94 12.04 -17.17 -2.95
N GLN A 95 11.89 -18.42 -3.38
CA GLN A 95 12.39 -18.88 -4.67
C GLN A 95 11.87 -18.05 -5.85
N GLU A 96 10.59 -17.66 -5.83
CA GLU A 96 9.98 -16.79 -6.84
C GLU A 96 10.56 -15.38 -6.84
N LEU A 97 11.04 -14.88 -5.68
CA LEU A 97 11.54 -13.51 -5.48
C LEU A 97 13.07 -13.41 -5.46
N LYS A 98 13.79 -14.47 -5.85
CA LYS A 98 15.26 -14.55 -5.78
C LYS A 98 16.00 -13.34 -6.39
N ASP A 99 15.43 -12.72 -7.44
CA ASP A 99 16.06 -11.60 -8.14
C ASP A 99 16.03 -10.31 -7.29
N PHE A 100 15.18 -10.28 -6.25
CA PHE A 100 15.01 -9.20 -5.29
C PHE A 100 15.68 -9.50 -3.94
N ASP A 101 16.42 -10.60 -3.83
CA ASP A 101 17.17 -10.92 -2.61
C ASP A 101 18.18 -9.80 -2.31
N GLY A 102 18.20 -9.36 -1.05
CA GLY A 102 19.03 -8.25 -0.59
C GLY A 102 18.48 -6.85 -0.91
N ASP A 103 17.33 -6.72 -1.58
CA ASP A 103 16.69 -5.43 -1.82
C ASP A 103 15.99 -4.86 -0.57
N GLY A 104 15.81 -5.68 0.47
CA GLY A 104 15.13 -5.28 1.71
C GLY A 104 13.63 -4.98 1.52
N ARG A 105 12.99 -5.61 0.53
CA ARG A 105 11.59 -5.35 0.16
C ARG A 105 10.60 -6.33 0.77
N TYR A 106 11.05 -7.45 1.30
CA TYR A 106 10.15 -8.46 1.83
C TYR A 106 10.77 -9.28 2.95
N ILE A 107 9.92 -9.77 3.84
CA ILE A 107 10.25 -10.82 4.81
C ILE A 107 8.97 -11.61 5.14
N LEU A 108 9.09 -12.93 5.17
CA LEU A 108 8.01 -13.84 5.54
C LEU A 108 8.23 -14.36 6.96
N THR A 109 7.17 -14.41 7.77
CA THR A 109 7.18 -15.07 9.08
C THR A 109 6.14 -16.17 9.13
N LYS A 110 6.51 -17.32 9.72
CA LYS A 110 5.70 -18.55 9.78
C LYS A 110 4.93 -18.62 11.10
N HIS A 111 3.60 -18.71 11.05
CA HIS A 111 2.72 -18.63 12.23
C HIS A 111 1.84 -19.88 12.44
N GLY A 112 2.23 -21.02 11.87
CA GLY A 112 1.51 -22.29 11.99
C GLY A 112 0.46 -22.41 10.90
N ASP A 113 -0.78 -22.05 11.20
CA ASP A 113 -1.89 -22.16 10.24
C ASP A 113 -1.82 -21.16 9.07
N PHE A 114 -1.01 -20.10 9.20
CA PHE A 114 -0.85 -19.07 8.18
C PHE A 114 0.57 -18.48 8.20
N ASP A 115 0.90 -17.77 7.14
CA ASP A 115 2.14 -17.00 7.03
C ASP A 115 1.82 -15.50 6.92
N ILE A 116 2.76 -14.65 7.35
CA ILE A 116 2.68 -13.20 7.12
C ILE A 116 3.82 -12.80 6.20
N LEU A 117 3.47 -12.25 5.04
CA LEU A 117 4.41 -11.65 4.10
C LEU A 117 4.35 -10.13 4.24
N ASN A 118 5.36 -9.56 4.90
CA ASN A 118 5.57 -8.12 5.00
C ASN A 118 6.32 -7.63 3.76
N CYS A 119 5.70 -6.75 2.96
CA CYS A 119 6.22 -6.29 1.68
C CYS A 119 6.28 -4.75 1.56
N TYR A 120 7.34 -4.27 0.90
CA TYR A 120 7.46 -2.91 0.40
C TYR A 120 7.60 -2.95 -1.13
N PHE A 121 6.48 -2.72 -1.82
CA PHE A 121 6.43 -2.81 -3.27
C PHE A 121 7.22 -1.67 -3.92
N PRO A 122 7.80 -1.86 -5.12
CA PRO A 122 8.49 -0.80 -5.83
C PRO A 122 7.57 0.38 -6.16
N TYR A 123 7.93 1.57 -5.69
CA TYR A 123 7.33 2.82 -6.13
C TYR A 123 7.80 3.18 -7.54
N LEU A 124 6.85 3.55 -8.41
CA LEU A 124 7.08 4.23 -9.67
C LEU A 124 6.01 5.32 -9.83
N ALA A 125 6.44 6.50 -10.26
CA ALA A 125 5.52 7.59 -10.54
C ALA A 125 4.60 7.23 -11.72
N GLU A 126 3.37 7.76 -11.73
CA GLU A 126 2.44 7.57 -12.85
C GLU A 126 3.04 8.04 -14.18
N THR A 127 3.79 9.15 -14.14
CA THR A 127 4.51 9.68 -15.30
C THR A 127 5.54 8.69 -15.83
N THR A 128 6.22 7.94 -14.95
CA THR A 128 7.16 6.90 -15.33
C THR A 128 6.45 5.74 -16.03
N TYR A 129 5.33 5.24 -15.49
CA TYR A 129 4.56 4.18 -16.16
C TYR A 129 4.07 4.59 -17.56
N ARG A 130 3.82 5.88 -17.76
CA ARG A 130 3.35 6.47 -19.03
C ARG A 130 4.48 6.93 -19.94
N SER A 131 5.73 6.85 -19.46
CA SER A 131 6.91 7.27 -20.19
C SER A 131 7.21 6.32 -21.33
N LYS A 132 7.59 6.87 -22.50
CA LYS A 132 8.13 6.10 -23.62
C LYS A 132 9.64 6.03 -23.62
N GLU A 133 10.29 6.72 -22.68
CA GLU A 133 11.73 6.81 -22.60
C GLU A 133 12.35 5.43 -22.35
N PRO A 134 13.38 5.03 -23.12
CA PRO A 134 14.03 3.74 -22.95
C PRO A 134 14.54 3.51 -21.52
N ALA A 135 15.02 4.56 -20.84
CA ALA A 135 15.53 4.51 -19.48
C ALA A 135 14.48 4.14 -18.42
N ASP A 136 13.19 4.36 -18.70
CA ASP A 136 12.10 4.00 -17.78
C ASP A 136 11.59 2.57 -18.01
N ARG A 137 11.84 1.98 -19.20
CA ARG A 137 11.38 0.61 -19.52
C ARG A 137 11.95 -0.42 -18.55
N GLU A 138 13.23 -0.34 -18.25
CA GLU A 138 13.89 -1.26 -17.31
C GLU A 138 13.31 -1.13 -15.90
N LYS A 139 13.07 0.11 -15.42
CA LYS A 139 12.46 0.37 -14.12
C LYS A 139 11.05 -0.20 -14.03
N ILE A 140 10.24 0.02 -15.08
CA ILE A 140 8.88 -0.52 -15.19
C ILE A 140 8.94 -2.04 -15.18
N GLN A 141 9.77 -2.67 -16.02
CA GLN A 141 9.91 -4.12 -16.08
C GLN A 141 10.31 -4.70 -14.72
N ASN A 142 11.29 -4.11 -14.05
CA ASN A 142 11.74 -4.57 -12.74
C ASN A 142 10.64 -4.44 -11.68
N ALA A 143 9.91 -3.33 -11.67
CA ALA A 143 8.76 -3.16 -10.78
C ALA A 143 7.69 -4.21 -11.06
N LEU A 144 7.22 -4.32 -12.31
CA LEU A 144 6.16 -5.28 -12.68
C LEU A 144 6.55 -6.73 -12.41
N LYS A 145 7.84 -7.06 -12.60
CA LYS A 145 8.38 -8.38 -12.26
C LYS A 145 8.22 -8.68 -10.77
N PHE A 146 8.44 -7.70 -9.88
CA PHE A 146 8.22 -7.86 -8.44
C PHE A 146 6.76 -8.24 -8.13
N TYR A 147 5.80 -7.49 -8.67
CA TYR A 147 4.37 -7.79 -8.50
C TYR A 147 4.02 -9.18 -9.05
N TYR A 148 4.50 -9.51 -10.25
CA TYR A 148 4.27 -10.81 -10.86
C TYR A 148 4.79 -11.97 -10.00
N ASP A 149 6.03 -11.86 -9.49
CA ASP A 149 6.66 -12.90 -8.68
C ASP A 149 6.01 -13.07 -7.31
N ILE A 150 5.54 -11.98 -6.69
CA ILE A 150 4.65 -12.05 -5.52
C ILE A 150 3.40 -12.87 -5.84
N GLY A 151 2.76 -12.59 -6.98
CA GLY A 151 1.57 -13.33 -7.41
C GLY A 151 1.84 -14.83 -7.60
N ARG A 152 3.00 -15.19 -8.17
CA ARG A 152 3.42 -16.60 -8.31
C ARG A 152 3.61 -17.28 -6.96
N TYR A 153 4.24 -16.58 -6.01
CA TYR A 153 4.43 -17.10 -4.66
C TYR A 153 3.08 -17.32 -3.93
N LEU A 154 2.18 -16.33 -3.97
CA LEU A 154 0.89 -16.40 -3.29
C LEU A 154 0.01 -17.54 -3.83
N LYS A 155 0.05 -17.82 -5.14
CA LYS A 155 -0.65 -18.98 -5.73
C LYS A 155 -0.19 -20.33 -5.17
N ARG A 156 1.06 -20.43 -4.73
CA ARG A 156 1.64 -21.65 -4.12
C ARG A 156 1.52 -21.68 -2.59
N SER A 157 1.25 -20.53 -1.98
CA SER A 157 1.15 -20.34 -0.54
C SER A 157 -0.22 -19.71 -0.20
N PRO A 158 -1.33 -20.45 -0.38
CA PRO A 158 -2.69 -19.89 -0.30
C PRO A 158 -3.11 -19.45 1.10
N LYS A 159 -2.32 -19.78 2.14
CA LYS A 159 -2.56 -19.36 3.54
C LYS A 159 -1.69 -18.16 3.96
N THR A 160 -1.16 -17.41 3.00
CA THR A 160 -0.33 -16.24 3.29
C THR A 160 -1.18 -14.97 3.37
N ILE A 161 -1.12 -14.27 4.50
CA ILE A 161 -1.53 -12.88 4.61
C ILE A 161 -0.43 -12.03 3.99
N ILE A 162 -0.75 -11.23 2.98
CA ILE A 162 0.18 -10.24 2.41
C ILE A 162 -0.22 -8.84 2.86
N LEU A 163 0.75 -8.09 3.33
CA LEU A 163 0.53 -6.74 3.81
C LEU A 163 1.71 -5.83 3.49
N GLY A 164 1.48 -4.54 3.60
CA GLY A 164 2.51 -3.54 3.49
C GLY A 164 2.11 -2.35 2.66
N ASP A 165 3.11 -1.60 2.23
CA ASP A 165 2.95 -0.51 1.28
C ASP A 165 3.03 -1.10 -0.14
N PHE A 166 1.88 -1.14 -0.79
CA PHE A 166 1.72 -1.65 -2.14
C PHE A 166 2.17 -0.65 -3.19
N ASN A 167 2.39 0.63 -2.85
CA ASN A 167 2.63 1.69 -3.84
C ASN A 167 1.61 1.68 -4.99
N ALA A 168 0.40 1.20 -4.71
CA ALA A 168 -0.69 1.01 -5.67
C ALA A 168 -2.02 1.05 -4.94
N CYS A 169 -2.92 1.93 -5.38
CA CYS A 169 -4.34 1.88 -5.03
C CYS A 169 -5.09 1.11 -6.11
N TYR A 170 -6.02 0.23 -5.72
CA TYR A 170 -6.78 -0.58 -6.69
C TYR A 170 -8.21 -0.07 -6.92
N ASN A 171 -8.64 0.93 -6.17
CA ASN A 171 -9.97 1.53 -6.25
C ASN A 171 -9.84 3.05 -6.37
N ILE A 172 -10.64 3.67 -7.23
CA ILE A 172 -10.65 5.12 -7.43
C ILE A 172 -10.98 5.90 -6.15
N GLN A 173 -11.81 5.34 -5.27
CA GLN A 173 -12.14 5.95 -3.97
C GLN A 173 -10.93 6.04 -3.03
N ASP A 174 -9.88 5.27 -3.31
CA ASP A 174 -8.66 5.22 -2.50
C ASP A 174 -7.64 6.29 -2.88
N THR A 175 -7.96 7.18 -3.82
CA THR A 175 -7.08 8.28 -4.20
C THR A 175 -7.90 9.55 -4.38
N TYR A 176 -7.47 10.64 -3.73
CA TYR A 176 -8.26 11.85 -3.76
C TYR A 176 -8.41 12.42 -5.18
N LEU A 177 -7.37 12.32 -6.03
CA LEU A 177 -7.40 12.91 -7.37
C LEU A 177 -8.48 12.28 -8.23
N TYR A 178 -8.50 10.94 -8.28
CA TYR A 178 -9.47 10.22 -9.09
C TYR A 178 -10.84 10.23 -8.42
N PHE A 179 -10.92 10.21 -7.08
CA PHE A 179 -12.20 10.32 -6.39
C PHE A 179 -12.85 11.70 -6.60
N LYS A 180 -12.10 12.80 -6.50
CA LYS A 180 -12.56 14.17 -6.82
C LYS A 180 -13.14 14.21 -8.23
N GLU A 181 -12.46 13.57 -9.17
CA GLU A 181 -12.90 13.55 -10.56
C GLU A 181 -14.13 12.66 -10.79
N ALA A 182 -14.19 11.49 -10.18
CA ALA A 182 -15.37 10.63 -10.20
C ALA A 182 -16.60 11.36 -9.63
N ARG A 183 -16.41 12.12 -8.53
CA ARG A 183 -17.47 12.95 -7.95
C ARG A 183 -17.95 14.00 -8.92
N ARG A 184 -17.04 14.68 -9.61
CA ARG A 184 -17.38 15.69 -10.62
C ARG A 184 -18.20 15.09 -11.76
N ILE A 185 -17.78 13.96 -12.32
CA ILE A 185 -18.48 13.26 -13.41
C ILE A 185 -19.91 12.90 -12.98
N LYS A 186 -20.06 12.28 -11.80
CA LYS A 186 -21.39 11.91 -11.29
C LYS A 186 -22.27 13.12 -11.01
N ASN A 187 -21.71 14.22 -10.52
CA ASN A 187 -22.46 15.46 -10.27
C ASN A 187 -22.95 16.16 -11.54
N ILE A 188 -22.25 16.01 -12.67
CA ILE A 188 -22.70 16.55 -13.97
C ILE A 188 -23.95 15.81 -14.45
N GLY A 189 -23.99 14.48 -14.29
CA GLY A 189 -25.15 13.66 -14.64
C GLY A 189 -26.27 13.64 -13.60
N ALA A 190 -26.09 14.28 -12.45
CA ALA A 190 -27.03 14.28 -11.35
C ALA A 190 -28.13 15.34 -11.53
N ASP A 191 -29.38 14.92 -11.37
CA ASP A 191 -30.54 15.82 -11.28
C ASP A 191 -30.33 16.85 -10.15
N HIS A 192 -30.97 18.02 -10.27
CA HIS A 192 -30.88 19.10 -9.27
C HIS A 192 -31.19 18.62 -7.83
N LYS A 193 -31.97 17.56 -7.66
CA LYS A 193 -32.33 16.96 -6.36
C LYS A 193 -31.23 16.10 -5.72
N THR A 194 -30.28 15.60 -6.51
CA THR A 194 -29.19 14.70 -6.07
C THR A 194 -27.83 15.37 -5.97
N ARG A 195 -27.74 16.67 -6.30
CA ARG A 195 -26.51 17.44 -6.16
C ARG A 195 -26.15 17.58 -4.67
N GLY A 196 -24.98 17.07 -4.30
CA GLY A 196 -24.44 17.16 -2.93
C GLY A 196 -24.66 15.92 -2.06
N SER A 197 -25.29 14.85 -2.57
CA SER A 197 -25.35 13.57 -1.84
C SER A 197 -23.97 12.91 -1.75
N GLU A 198 -23.77 12.10 -0.71
CA GLU A 198 -22.58 11.26 -0.59
C GLU A 198 -22.49 10.31 -1.79
N ILE A 199 -21.33 10.27 -2.44
CA ILE A 199 -21.13 9.48 -3.66
C ILE A 199 -20.63 8.10 -3.26
N VAL A 200 -21.48 7.10 -3.47
CA VAL A 200 -21.09 5.68 -3.42
C VAL A 200 -20.74 5.26 -4.85
N LEU A 201 -19.53 4.73 -5.07
CA LEU A 201 -19.21 4.07 -6.34
C LEU A 201 -19.68 2.62 -6.26
N ASN A 202 -20.43 2.18 -7.27
CA ASN A 202 -20.91 0.80 -7.36
C ASN A 202 -19.82 -0.11 -7.93
N GLU A 203 -19.97 -1.43 -7.82
CA GLU A 203 -18.99 -2.37 -8.39
C GLU A 203 -18.72 -2.13 -9.88
N SER A 204 -19.74 -1.79 -10.67
CA SER A 204 -19.60 -1.46 -12.09
C SER A 204 -18.68 -0.25 -12.34
N ASP A 205 -18.67 0.72 -11.43
CA ASP A 205 -17.79 1.89 -11.50
C ASP A 205 -16.34 1.54 -11.14
N LEU A 206 -16.09 0.35 -10.60
CA LEU A 206 -14.77 -0.09 -10.13
C LEU A 206 -14.15 -1.17 -11.01
N GLN A 207 -14.89 -1.69 -11.99
CA GLN A 207 -14.42 -2.75 -12.87
C GLN A 207 -13.28 -2.28 -13.78
N ILE A 208 -12.34 -3.19 -14.06
CA ILE A 208 -11.35 -2.98 -15.13
C ILE A 208 -12.14 -2.90 -16.45
N PRO A 209 -12.12 -1.76 -17.14
CA PRO A 209 -12.86 -1.58 -18.37
C PRO A 209 -12.34 -2.46 -19.51
N ASP A 210 -13.25 -2.79 -20.43
CA ASP A 210 -12.95 -3.60 -21.60
C ASP A 210 -11.95 -2.87 -22.52
N LYS A 211 -10.80 -3.49 -22.83
CA LYS A 211 -9.67 -2.82 -23.53
C LYS A 211 -9.99 -2.41 -24.98
N ASN A 212 -11.17 -2.76 -25.49
CA ASN A 212 -11.65 -2.44 -26.84
C ASN A 212 -12.36 -1.07 -26.87
N ILE A 213 -11.61 0.03 -26.71
CA ILE A 213 -12.12 1.39 -26.97
C ILE A 213 -12.04 1.65 -28.47
N THR A 214 -13.18 1.91 -29.11
CA THR A 214 -13.25 2.14 -30.56
C THR A 214 -12.82 3.57 -30.93
N SER A 215 -12.54 3.83 -32.22
CA SER A 215 -12.20 5.18 -32.70
C SER A 215 -13.37 6.17 -32.62
N SER A 216 -14.63 5.69 -32.64
CA SER A 216 -15.84 6.50 -32.43
C SER A 216 -16.00 6.98 -30.99
N ASP A 217 -15.64 6.14 -30.02
CA ASP A 217 -15.60 6.50 -28.60
C ASP A 217 -14.67 7.71 -28.35
N LYS A 218 -13.60 7.85 -29.14
CA LYS A 218 -12.57 8.88 -28.94
C LYS A 218 -12.97 10.32 -29.27
N LYS A 219 -14.02 10.54 -30.09
CA LYS A 219 -14.41 11.88 -30.58
C LYS A 219 -15.42 12.61 -29.70
N GLU A 220 -16.19 11.90 -28.89
CA GLU A 220 -17.11 12.54 -27.93
C GLU A 220 -16.38 13.16 -26.73
N ASN A 221 -15.10 12.79 -26.54
CA ASN A 221 -14.25 12.86 -25.33
C ASN A 221 -13.99 14.19 -24.61
N PHE A 222 -14.31 15.36 -25.18
CA PHE A 222 -14.07 16.63 -24.47
C PHE A 222 -15.22 17.61 -24.72
N SER A 223 -15.99 17.90 -23.67
CA SER A 223 -17.06 18.90 -23.74
C SER A 223 -16.48 20.20 -23.21
N ARG A 224 -16.52 21.26 -24.02
CA ARG A 224 -16.34 22.65 -23.58
C ARG A 224 -17.41 22.97 -22.53
N SER A 225 -17.15 22.69 -21.25
CA SER A 225 -17.96 23.31 -20.20
C SER A 225 -17.43 24.72 -20.01
N SER A 226 -18.06 25.66 -20.70
CA SER A 226 -17.95 27.08 -20.42
C SER A 226 -18.16 27.33 -18.93
N VAL A 227 -17.17 27.93 -18.28
CA VAL A 227 -17.27 29.05 -17.33
C VAL A 227 -16.06 29.02 -16.38
N ASN A 228 -15.13 29.93 -16.65
CA ASN A 228 -14.25 30.60 -15.70
C ASN A 228 -13.47 29.76 -14.68
N GLN A 229 -12.57 28.89 -15.15
CA GLN A 229 -11.28 28.70 -14.47
C GLN A 229 -10.18 28.66 -15.52
N ASN A 230 -9.09 29.39 -15.27
CA ASN A 230 -7.98 29.63 -16.19
C ASN A 230 -7.36 28.31 -16.69
N PHE A 231 -7.86 27.77 -17.79
CA PHE A 231 -7.13 26.79 -18.58
C PHE A 231 -6.34 27.54 -19.64
N THR A 232 -5.06 27.21 -19.73
CA THR A 232 -4.17 27.58 -20.83
C THR A 232 -4.90 27.47 -22.16
N THR A 233 -4.84 28.56 -22.93
CA THR A 233 -5.48 28.85 -24.22
C THR A 233 -5.81 27.66 -25.12
N ASP A 234 -6.85 27.80 -25.95
CA ASP A 234 -7.41 26.80 -26.90
C ASP A 234 -6.36 26.02 -27.72
N ILE A 235 -5.17 26.58 -27.92
CA ILE A 235 -4.02 25.95 -28.60
C ILE A 235 -3.55 24.66 -27.88
N ALA A 236 -3.70 24.57 -26.56
CA ALA A 236 -3.33 23.36 -25.82
C ALA A 236 -4.29 22.20 -26.11
N LEU A 237 -5.61 22.42 -26.12
CA LEU A 237 -6.59 21.35 -26.26
C LEU A 237 -6.46 20.60 -27.60
N ASP A 238 -6.30 21.33 -28.70
CA ASP A 238 -6.11 20.74 -30.03
C ASP A 238 -4.79 19.97 -30.11
N SER A 239 -3.72 20.51 -29.50
CA SER A 239 -2.43 19.82 -29.38
C SER A 239 -2.54 18.54 -28.55
N TYR A 240 -3.34 18.53 -27.46
CA TYR A 240 -3.56 17.37 -26.60
C TYR A 240 -4.44 16.28 -27.27
N ILE A 241 -5.43 16.67 -28.08
CA ILE A 241 -6.26 15.75 -28.88
C ILE A 241 -5.40 15.07 -29.96
N GLU A 242 -4.58 15.84 -30.67
CA GLU A 242 -3.67 15.33 -31.71
C GLU A 242 -2.64 14.35 -31.12
N VAL A 243 -2.21 14.62 -29.91
CA VAL A 243 -1.30 13.79 -29.12
C VAL A 243 -1.89 12.45 -28.71
N TYR A 244 -3.18 12.40 -28.33
CA TYR A 244 -3.85 11.15 -28.00
C TYR A 244 -4.14 10.33 -29.27
N GLN A 245 -4.39 11.00 -30.39
CA GLN A 245 -4.52 10.37 -31.71
C GLN A 245 -3.19 9.79 -32.21
N ASN A 246 -2.07 10.45 -31.92
CA ASN A 246 -0.71 10.02 -32.29
C ASN A 246 0.04 9.25 -31.17
N GLY A 247 -0.66 8.94 -30.07
CA GLY A 247 -0.17 8.14 -28.95
C GLY A 247 0.97 8.75 -28.12
N ARG A 248 1.28 10.05 -28.21
CA ARG A 248 2.37 10.69 -27.45
C ARG A 248 1.84 11.78 -26.53
N CYS A 249 1.51 11.49 -25.26
CA CYS A 249 1.12 12.50 -24.25
C CYS A 249 2.19 13.60 -24.13
N PRO A 250 1.87 14.90 -24.16
CA PRO A 250 2.87 15.93 -23.87
C PRO A 250 3.14 15.85 -22.36
N ASN A 251 4.32 16.25 -21.90
CA ASN A 251 4.57 16.35 -20.47
C ASN A 251 3.71 17.50 -19.91
N PRO A 252 2.59 17.24 -19.21
CA PRO A 252 1.81 18.31 -18.61
C PRO A 252 2.64 18.88 -17.45
N ILE A 253 2.51 20.17 -17.18
CA ILE A 253 2.85 20.68 -15.85
C ILE A 253 1.76 20.13 -14.92
N ILE A 254 2.01 18.95 -14.38
CA ILE A 254 1.05 18.24 -13.54
C ILE A 254 1.05 18.96 -12.19
N SER A 255 -0.01 19.70 -11.91
CA SER A 255 -0.35 20.03 -10.54
C SER A 255 -0.41 18.73 -9.75
N GLN A 256 0.39 18.59 -8.69
CA GLN A 256 0.36 17.39 -7.84
C GLN A 256 -0.99 17.22 -7.11
N THR A 257 -1.89 18.20 -7.26
CA THR A 257 -3.22 18.23 -6.69
C THR A 257 -4.35 18.17 -7.73
N GLU A 258 -4.04 17.99 -9.02
CA GLU A 258 -5.06 17.82 -10.06
C GLU A 258 -4.65 16.77 -11.08
N LEU A 259 -5.64 16.07 -11.65
CA LEU A 259 -5.39 15.24 -12.82
C LEU A 259 -5.03 16.14 -14.00
N PRO A 260 -4.20 15.67 -14.93
CA PRO A 260 -3.74 16.47 -16.06
C PRO A 260 -4.88 16.90 -17.02
N PHE A 261 -6.05 16.28 -16.90
CA PHE A 261 -7.25 16.61 -17.67
C PHE A 261 -8.51 16.13 -16.93
N MET A 262 -9.64 16.63 -17.38
CA MET A 262 -10.98 16.22 -16.95
C MET A 262 -11.50 15.12 -17.88
N PHE A 263 -12.29 14.20 -17.32
CA PHE A 263 -12.86 13.03 -17.97
C PHE A 263 -14.37 13.18 -18.14
N GLN A 264 -14.95 12.70 -19.23
CA GLN A 264 -16.39 12.86 -19.44
C GLN A 264 -17.26 11.78 -18.81
N SER A 265 -16.71 10.60 -18.57
CA SER A 265 -17.46 9.46 -18.05
C SER A 265 -16.60 8.60 -17.13
N MET A 266 -17.27 7.84 -16.26
CA MET A 266 -16.60 6.87 -15.38
C MET A 266 -15.82 5.83 -16.18
N LYS A 267 -16.31 5.42 -17.36
CA LYS A 267 -15.61 4.49 -18.26
C LYS A 267 -14.20 5.01 -18.59
N TYR A 268 -14.04 6.27 -18.97
CA TYR A 268 -12.73 6.83 -19.32
C TYR A 268 -11.83 7.05 -18.11
N LEU A 269 -12.40 7.51 -16.99
CA LEU A 269 -11.65 7.65 -15.75
C LEU A 269 -11.10 6.29 -15.28
N ASN A 270 -11.91 5.23 -15.35
CA ASN A 270 -11.50 3.87 -15.01
C ASN A 270 -10.39 3.37 -15.95
N ASN A 271 -10.52 3.61 -17.26
CA ASN A 271 -9.49 3.22 -18.22
C ASN A 271 -8.16 3.86 -17.85
N TYR A 272 -8.15 5.17 -17.64
CA TYR A 272 -6.94 5.89 -17.26
C TYR A 272 -6.38 5.44 -15.91
N PHE A 273 -7.24 5.19 -14.93
CA PHE A 273 -6.82 4.68 -13.62
C PHE A 273 -6.13 3.31 -13.73
N PHE A 274 -6.69 2.37 -14.50
CA PHE A 274 -6.17 1.00 -14.66
C PHE A 274 -5.12 0.83 -15.77
N GLU A 275 -4.79 1.87 -16.54
CA GLU A 275 -3.62 1.86 -17.43
C GLU A 275 -2.31 1.66 -16.66
N LEU A 276 -2.29 1.94 -15.35
CA LEU A 276 -1.16 1.64 -14.49
C LEU A 276 -1.17 0.15 -14.08
N PRO A 277 -0.18 -0.65 -14.51
CA PRO A 277 -0.29 -2.10 -14.35
C PRO A 277 -0.16 -2.58 -12.90
N ASN A 278 0.45 -1.80 -12.01
CA ASN A 278 0.46 -2.09 -10.57
C ASN A 278 -0.94 -1.99 -9.95
N ARG A 279 -1.76 -1.02 -10.38
CA ARG A 279 -3.17 -0.91 -9.94
C ARG A 279 -4.01 -2.05 -10.50
N GLU A 280 -3.86 -2.35 -11.80
CA GLU A 280 -4.52 -3.49 -12.44
C GLU A 280 -4.18 -4.81 -11.73
N TRP A 281 -2.91 -5.01 -11.39
CA TRP A 281 -2.47 -6.21 -10.67
C TRP A 281 -3.10 -6.31 -9.27
N THR A 282 -3.08 -5.23 -8.49
CA THR A 282 -3.63 -5.24 -7.12
C THR A 282 -5.14 -5.48 -7.16
N TYR A 283 -5.84 -4.88 -8.12
CA TYR A 283 -7.26 -5.15 -8.37
C TYR A 283 -7.48 -6.65 -8.65
N LYS A 284 -6.75 -7.22 -9.60
CA LYS A 284 -6.88 -8.64 -9.97
C LYS A 284 -6.56 -9.57 -8.82
N LEU A 285 -5.59 -9.25 -7.97
CA LEU A 285 -5.28 -10.06 -6.80
C LEU A 285 -6.49 -10.19 -5.85
N ILE A 286 -7.26 -9.10 -5.69
CA ILE A 286 -8.41 -9.05 -4.78
C ILE A 286 -9.65 -9.67 -5.43
N TYR A 287 -10.04 -9.19 -6.61
CA TYR A 287 -11.29 -9.61 -7.26
C TYR A 287 -11.19 -11.00 -7.87
N ASP A 288 -10.07 -11.32 -8.53
CA ASP A 288 -9.87 -12.59 -9.24
C ASP A 288 -8.97 -13.57 -8.46
N GLY A 289 -8.04 -13.05 -7.67
CA GLY A 289 -6.94 -13.80 -7.06
C GLY A 289 -7.26 -14.45 -5.72
N GLY A 290 -8.49 -14.32 -5.23
CA GLY A 290 -8.93 -14.98 -3.99
C GLY A 290 -8.50 -14.28 -2.71
N PHE A 291 -8.16 -12.99 -2.77
CA PHE A 291 -7.83 -12.18 -1.59
C PHE A 291 -8.98 -11.24 -1.23
N LEU A 292 -8.99 -10.82 0.03
CA LEU A 292 -9.91 -9.82 0.57
C LEU A 292 -9.11 -8.69 1.21
N ASP A 293 -9.47 -7.46 0.88
CA ASP A 293 -8.97 -6.27 1.56
C ASP A 293 -9.68 -6.13 2.92
N THR A 294 -8.93 -6.26 4.01
CA THR A 294 -9.51 -6.24 5.35
C THR A 294 -10.22 -4.93 5.67
N PHE A 295 -9.71 -3.79 5.21
CA PHE A 295 -10.32 -2.50 5.48
C PHE A 295 -11.67 -2.38 4.77
N ARG A 296 -11.73 -2.75 3.49
CA ARG A 296 -12.96 -2.68 2.69
C ARG A 296 -14.02 -3.69 3.11
N LEU A 297 -13.67 -4.73 3.87
CA LEU A 297 -14.67 -5.59 4.52
C LEU A 297 -15.43 -4.91 5.67
N PHE A 298 -14.82 -3.91 6.34
CA PHE A 298 -15.39 -3.22 7.51
C PHE A 298 -15.82 -1.78 7.23
N SER A 299 -15.30 -1.16 6.17
CA SER A 299 -15.56 0.24 5.85
C SER A 299 -15.72 0.49 4.36
N GLN A 300 -16.86 1.09 3.99
CA GLN A 300 -17.11 1.64 2.66
C GLN A 300 -16.90 3.16 2.60
N LYS A 301 -16.30 3.75 3.65
CA LYS A 301 -16.07 5.20 3.70
C LYS A 301 -15.15 5.66 2.57
N ASN A 302 -15.48 6.82 2.02
CA ASN A 302 -14.60 7.53 1.09
C ASN A 302 -13.60 8.41 1.86
N GLU A 303 -12.58 8.89 1.16
CA GLU A 303 -11.62 9.86 1.70
C GLU A 303 -10.85 9.38 2.93
N VAL A 304 -10.67 8.05 3.04
CA VAL A 304 -9.83 7.42 4.07
C VAL A 304 -8.52 6.98 3.41
N TYR A 305 -7.45 7.69 3.73
CA TYR A 305 -6.14 7.51 3.10
C TYR A 305 -5.10 6.99 4.10
N THR A 306 -3.98 6.50 3.58
CA THR A 306 -2.87 6.01 4.40
C THR A 306 -1.56 6.72 4.10
N CYS A 307 -1.44 7.46 3.00
CA CYS A 307 -0.25 8.19 2.59
C CYS A 307 -0.60 9.60 2.09
N TRP A 308 0.19 10.60 2.46
CA TRP A 308 0.03 12.00 2.06
C TRP A 308 1.36 12.64 1.70
N ASN A 309 1.36 13.48 0.66
CA ASN A 309 2.54 14.21 0.25
C ASN A 309 2.97 15.23 1.33
N GLN A 310 4.15 14.99 1.92
CA GLN A 310 4.74 15.84 2.97
C GLN A 310 5.18 17.22 2.46
N ILE A 311 5.76 17.30 1.26
CA ILE A 311 6.26 18.56 0.68
C ILE A 311 5.13 19.57 0.53
N LEU A 312 3.95 19.08 0.15
CA LEU A 312 2.74 19.88 -0.02
C LEU A 312 1.86 19.95 1.24
N ASN A 313 2.26 19.29 2.33
CA ASN A 313 1.53 19.25 3.60
C ASN A 313 0.05 18.82 3.44
N LEU A 314 -0.21 17.87 2.54
CA LEU A 314 -1.57 17.50 2.15
C LEU A 314 -2.35 16.73 3.22
N ARG A 315 -1.66 16.21 4.24
CA ARG A 315 -2.30 15.50 5.36
C ARG A 315 -3.28 16.39 6.14
N ARG A 316 -2.98 17.69 6.29
CA ARG A 316 -3.84 18.64 7.02
C ARG A 316 -5.19 18.89 6.36
N VAL A 317 -5.25 18.73 5.04
CA VAL A 317 -6.46 18.91 4.22
C VAL A 317 -7.01 17.57 3.72
N ASN A 318 -6.48 16.46 4.24
CA ASN A 318 -6.83 15.09 3.89
C ASN A 318 -6.82 14.79 2.38
N LEU A 319 -5.82 15.29 1.65
CA LEU A 319 -5.64 14.97 0.23
C LEU A 319 -4.58 13.87 0.09
N GLY A 320 -5.01 12.60 0.10
CA GLY A 320 -4.12 11.45 0.19
C GLY A 320 -4.41 10.32 -0.79
N THR A 321 -3.72 9.20 -0.59
CA THR A 321 -4.00 7.91 -1.24
C THR A 321 -3.91 6.79 -0.21
N ARG A 322 -4.72 5.74 -0.36
CA ARG A 322 -4.65 4.50 0.42
C ARG A 322 -3.84 3.46 -0.37
N ILE A 323 -2.60 3.26 0.06
CA ILE A 323 -1.64 2.31 -0.55
C ILE A 323 -1.11 1.29 0.45
N ASP A 324 -1.42 1.44 1.73
CA ASP A 324 -1.07 0.49 2.78
C ASP A 324 -2.23 -0.48 2.97
N LEU A 325 -2.00 -1.76 2.64
CA LEU A 325 -3.05 -2.78 2.60
C LEU A 325 -2.70 -3.96 3.51
N ILE A 326 -3.74 -4.58 4.07
CA ILE A 326 -3.68 -5.94 4.63
C ILE A 326 -4.64 -6.77 3.80
N LEU A 327 -4.11 -7.71 3.02
CA LEU A 327 -4.87 -8.61 2.19
C LEU A 327 -4.80 -10.02 2.78
N ILE A 328 -5.97 -10.62 2.99
CA ILE A 328 -6.09 -11.98 3.51
C ILE A 328 -6.65 -12.91 2.44
N PRO A 329 -6.27 -14.20 2.42
CA PRO A 329 -6.99 -15.21 1.64
C PRO A 329 -8.46 -15.25 2.03
N LYS A 330 -9.36 -15.49 1.06
CA LYS A 330 -10.82 -15.57 1.28
C LYS A 330 -11.20 -16.52 2.42
N ASP A 331 -10.52 -17.65 2.54
CA ASP A 331 -10.79 -18.66 3.58
C ASP A 331 -10.49 -18.16 5.01
N MET A 332 -9.70 -17.09 5.16
CA MET A 332 -9.40 -16.49 6.46
C MET A 332 -10.47 -15.47 6.93
N ARG A 333 -11.49 -15.19 6.10
CA ARG A 333 -12.55 -14.20 6.39
C ARG A 333 -13.24 -14.41 7.73
N HIS A 334 -13.49 -15.66 8.11
CA HIS A 334 -14.24 -16.00 9.33
C HIS A 334 -13.46 -15.71 10.61
N PHE A 335 -12.13 -15.60 10.54
CA PHE A 335 -11.29 -15.27 11.68
C PHE A 335 -11.10 -13.77 11.85
N LEU A 336 -11.39 -12.96 10.83
CA LEU A 336 -11.25 -11.52 10.86
C LEU A 336 -12.42 -10.90 11.65
N THR A 337 -12.09 -10.16 12.71
CA THR A 337 -13.05 -9.58 13.66
C THR A 337 -13.18 -8.07 13.56
N ASN A 338 -12.12 -7.37 13.11
CA ASN A 338 -12.11 -5.93 12.91
C ASN A 338 -10.97 -5.52 11.96
N SER A 339 -11.07 -4.35 11.33
CA SER A 339 -9.97 -3.73 10.58
C SER A 339 -10.21 -2.22 10.45
N ASN A 340 -9.15 -1.42 10.63
CA ASN A 340 -9.25 0.03 10.46
C ASN A 340 -7.86 0.66 10.20
N ILE A 341 -7.86 1.99 10.08
CA ILE A 341 -6.69 2.82 9.80
C ILE A 341 -6.49 3.79 10.97
N PHE A 342 -5.24 3.98 11.40
CA PHE A 342 -4.85 4.92 12.45
C PHE A 342 -4.45 6.28 11.86
N SER A 343 -5.39 6.95 11.20
CA SER A 343 -5.16 8.21 10.44
C SER A 343 -4.57 9.36 11.26
N GLU A 344 -4.74 9.29 12.58
CA GLU A 344 -4.29 10.22 13.60
C GLU A 344 -2.85 9.98 14.08
N GLU A 345 -2.22 8.85 13.71
CA GLU A 345 -0.85 8.54 14.10
C GLU A 345 0.15 9.21 13.13
N TYR A 346 0.84 10.24 13.62
CA TYR A 346 1.83 11.02 12.87
C TYR A 346 3.25 10.44 13.00
N GLY A 347 4.22 11.11 12.36
CA GLY A 347 5.64 10.77 12.38
C GLY A 347 6.16 10.14 11.08
N SER A 348 5.25 9.78 10.18
CA SER A 348 5.50 9.34 8.80
C SER A 348 4.55 10.07 7.85
N ASP A 349 4.89 10.12 6.56
CA ASP A 349 3.96 10.45 5.47
C ASP A 349 2.86 9.40 5.33
N HIS A 350 3.07 8.22 5.90
CA HIS A 350 2.05 7.21 6.05
C HIS A 350 1.42 7.20 7.45
N CYS A 351 0.31 6.47 7.59
CA CYS A 351 -0.24 6.07 8.88
C CYS A 351 -0.39 4.54 8.98
N PRO A 352 -0.40 3.96 10.19
CA PRO A 352 -0.56 2.52 10.36
C PRO A 352 -1.97 2.04 9.96
N VAL A 353 -2.05 0.80 9.48
CA VAL A 353 -3.31 0.07 9.23
C VAL A 353 -3.32 -1.23 10.02
N TYR A 354 -4.48 -1.70 10.43
CA TYR A 354 -4.57 -2.93 11.23
C TYR A 354 -5.74 -3.85 10.88
N ALA A 355 -5.57 -5.11 11.26
CA ALA A 355 -6.60 -6.15 11.21
C ALA A 355 -6.54 -7.00 12.49
N ASP A 356 -7.71 -7.22 13.10
CA ASP A 356 -7.88 -8.01 14.32
C ASP A 356 -8.45 -9.38 13.98
N PHE A 357 -7.87 -10.42 14.56
CA PHE A 357 -8.23 -11.81 14.31
C PHE A 357 -8.56 -12.55 15.60
N GLU A 358 -9.45 -13.51 15.49
CA GLU A 358 -9.75 -14.48 16.52
C GLU A 358 -9.71 -15.91 15.94
N MET A 359 -8.67 -16.67 16.30
CA MET A 359 -8.53 -18.08 15.86
C MET A 359 -7.75 -18.93 16.87
N LEU A 360 -7.91 -20.24 16.79
CA LEU A 360 -7.09 -21.20 17.51
C LEU A 360 -5.88 -21.56 16.65
N LEU A 361 -4.67 -21.19 17.08
CA LEU A 361 -3.45 -21.49 16.33
C LEU A 361 -2.95 -22.89 16.65
N LYS A 362 -2.73 -23.70 15.61
CA LYS A 362 -1.96 -24.93 15.71
C LYS A 362 -0.48 -24.60 15.81
N LYS A 363 0.15 -25.09 16.88
CA LYS A 363 1.59 -24.94 17.13
C LYS A 363 2.29 -26.23 16.71
N GLU A 364 2.40 -26.45 15.40
CA GLU A 364 2.90 -27.72 14.84
C GLU A 364 4.44 -27.84 14.96
N GLU A 365 5.15 -26.71 14.92
CA GLU A 365 6.61 -26.64 15.04
C GLU A 365 7.07 -25.92 16.33
N LYS A 366 8.36 -25.99 16.62
CA LYS A 366 8.98 -25.31 17.77
C LYS A 366 8.84 -23.79 17.65
N ASN A 367 8.20 -23.15 18.64
CA ASN A 367 8.15 -21.70 18.73
C ASN A 367 9.56 -21.12 18.93
N ILE A 368 10.06 -20.34 17.95
CA ILE A 368 11.39 -19.73 18.00
C ILE A 368 11.44 -18.52 18.93
N LEU A 369 10.28 -17.95 19.30
CA LEU A 369 10.20 -16.83 20.24
C LEU A 369 10.43 -17.26 21.70
N ASN A 370 10.16 -18.53 22.02
CA ASN A 370 10.39 -19.13 23.33
C ASN A 370 11.86 -19.49 23.59
N ARG A 371 12.76 -19.27 22.63
CA ARG A 371 14.20 -19.38 22.93
C ARG A 371 14.52 -18.28 23.95
N ASN A 372 15.20 -18.65 25.03
CA ASN A 372 15.85 -17.72 25.96
C ASN A 372 16.93 -16.92 25.20
N ASN A 373 16.52 -16.05 24.30
CA ASN A 373 17.36 -15.18 23.47
C ASN A 373 17.44 -13.78 24.04
N ASN A 374 17.09 -13.60 25.33
CA ASN A 374 17.65 -12.49 26.06
C ASN A 374 19.14 -12.81 26.20
N LEU A 375 20.02 -12.07 25.52
CA LEU A 375 21.48 -12.08 25.76
C LEU A 375 21.78 -12.07 27.28
N LEU A 376 20.95 -11.37 28.07
CA LEU A 376 20.95 -11.36 29.54
C LEU A 376 20.83 -12.74 30.20
N SER A 377 20.08 -13.69 29.62
CA SER A 377 19.95 -15.06 30.14
C SER A 377 21.21 -15.90 29.88
N PHE A 378 21.97 -15.58 28.84
CA PHE A 378 23.29 -16.18 28.57
C PHE A 378 24.32 -15.71 29.61
N PHE A 379 24.27 -14.43 30.01
CA PHE A 379 25.13 -13.90 31.07
C PHE A 379 24.72 -14.35 32.48
N LYS A 380 23.44 -14.65 32.73
CA LYS A 380 22.96 -15.17 34.02
C LYS A 380 23.33 -16.63 34.30
N LYS A 381 23.77 -17.40 33.29
CA LYS A 381 24.19 -18.80 33.47
C LYS A 381 25.65 -18.99 33.92
N LYS A 382 26.40 -17.91 34.12
CA LYS A 382 27.72 -17.95 34.78
C LYS A 382 27.63 -17.30 36.16
N LYS A 383 27.06 -18.03 37.12
CA LYS A 383 27.37 -17.86 38.55
C LYS A 383 27.35 -19.23 39.20
#